data_AF-A0AAI9U131-F1
#
_entry.id   AF-A0AAI9U131-F1
#
_cell.length_a   1.000
_cell.length_b   1.000
_cell.length_c   1.000
_cell.angle_alpha   90.00
_cell.angle_beta   90.00
_cell.angle_gamma   90.00
#
_symmetry.space_group_name_H-M   'P 1'
#
loop_
_entity.id
_entity.type
_entity.pdbx_description
1 polymer ?
#
loop_
_entity_poly.entity_id
_entity_poly.type
_entity_poly.pdbx_seq_one_letter_code
_entity_poly.pdbx_strand_id
1 'polypeptide(L)'
;MPIQPVNRLPTVSAADALEELDGGVARYVSTGIGRLDGALISSSSLQAPDPTSGGGLQRGQVTEIWGPPGSGKTALGIQMVANALCEGHGAVWIVRIQFAAID
;
A
#
# COMPACT_ATOMS: atom_id res chain seq x y z
N MET A 1 5.84 -44.36 -3.07
CA MET A 1 5.15 -43.10 -2.74
C MET A 1 5.62 -42.04 -3.74
N PRO A 2 4.76 -41.43 -4.57
CA PRO A 2 5.23 -40.43 -5.53
C PRO A 2 5.61 -39.13 -4.79
N ILE A 3 6.86 -38.70 -4.99
CA ILE A 3 7.37 -37.41 -4.51
C ILE A 3 6.61 -36.26 -5.20
N GLN A 4 5.95 -35.42 -4.42
CA GLN A 4 5.31 -34.22 -4.97
C GLN A 4 6.40 -33.24 -5.44
N PRO A 5 6.27 -32.64 -6.64
CA PRO A 5 7.24 -31.64 -7.10
C PRO A 5 7.24 -30.45 -6.14
N VAL A 6 8.42 -30.09 -5.65
CA VAL A 6 8.63 -28.91 -4.81
C VAL A 6 8.25 -27.67 -5.61
N ASN A 7 7.29 -26.89 -5.10
CA ASN A 7 6.91 -25.60 -5.66
C ASN A 7 8.09 -24.63 -5.50
N ARG A 8 8.88 -24.48 -6.57
CA ARG A 8 9.97 -23.48 -6.64
C ARG A 8 9.34 -22.14 -7.00
N LEU A 9 9.78 -21.07 -6.34
CA LEU A 9 9.52 -19.73 -6.84
C LEU A 9 10.17 -19.60 -8.24
N PRO A 10 9.50 -18.94 -9.20
CA PRO A 10 10.04 -18.73 -10.53
C PRO A 10 11.35 -17.91 -10.43
N THR A 11 12.35 -18.29 -11.22
CA THR A 11 13.59 -17.50 -11.36
C THR A 11 13.29 -16.33 -12.27
N VAL A 12 13.22 -15.13 -11.70
CA VAL A 12 13.07 -13.87 -12.46
C VAL A 12 14.44 -13.19 -12.53
N SER A 13 14.82 -12.70 -13.71
CA SER A 13 16.04 -11.88 -13.86
C SER A 13 15.89 -10.57 -13.09
N ALA A 14 16.99 -10.05 -12.54
CA ALA A 14 16.96 -8.75 -11.88
C ALA A 14 16.55 -7.60 -12.83
N ALA A 15 16.82 -7.74 -14.14
CA ALA A 15 16.40 -6.76 -15.14
C ALA A 15 14.89 -6.80 -15.38
N ASP A 16 14.31 -7.99 -15.56
CA ASP A 16 12.86 -8.16 -15.74
C ASP A 16 12.10 -7.67 -14.51
N ALA A 17 12.62 -7.96 -13.31
CA ALA A 17 12.06 -7.46 -12.05
C ALA A 17 12.15 -5.93 -11.94
N LEU A 18 13.16 -5.30 -12.54
CA LEU A 18 13.31 -3.84 -12.57
C LEU A 18 12.34 -3.19 -13.56
N GLU A 19 12.15 -3.79 -14.74
CA GLU A 19 11.16 -3.31 -15.73
C GLU A 19 9.73 -3.43 -15.21
N GLU A 20 9.41 -4.49 -14.45
CA GLU A 20 8.10 -4.66 -13.80
C GLU A 20 7.81 -3.57 -12.75
N LEU A 21 8.86 -3.00 -12.14
CA LEU A 21 8.74 -1.88 -11.20
C LEU A 21 8.50 -0.53 -11.90
N ASP A 22 8.92 -0.38 -13.15
CA ASP A 22 8.70 0.83 -13.97
C ASP A 22 7.42 0.75 -14.81
N GLY A 23 6.88 -0.46 -15.01
CA GLY A 23 5.65 -0.73 -15.76
C GLY A 23 4.36 -0.35 -15.03
N GLY A 24 4.02 0.95 -14.99
CA GLY A 24 2.63 1.44 -14.99
C GLY A 24 1.72 1.17 -13.78
N VAL A 25 2.17 0.46 -12.75
CA VAL A 25 1.42 0.32 -11.49
C VAL A 25 1.53 1.65 -10.73
N ALA A 26 0.39 2.21 -10.32
CA ALA A 26 0.35 3.42 -9.50
C ALA A 26 1.33 3.29 -8.31
N ARG A 27 2.42 4.06 -8.33
CA ARG A 27 3.54 3.92 -7.39
C ARG A 27 3.14 4.27 -5.95
N TYR A 28 2.00 4.94 -5.82
CA TYR A 28 1.42 5.42 -4.58
C TYR A 28 -0.04 4.96 -4.42
N VAL A 29 -0.52 4.98 -3.19
CA VAL A 29 -1.94 4.90 -2.82
C VAL A 29 -2.33 6.26 -2.26
N SER A 30 -3.25 6.97 -2.91
CA SER A 30 -3.70 8.29 -2.43
C SER A 30 -4.42 8.17 -1.10
N THR A 31 -4.12 9.08 -0.18
CA THR A 31 -4.83 9.23 1.09
C THR A 31 -6.16 9.97 0.95
N GLY A 32 -6.44 10.56 -0.22
CA GLY A 32 -7.58 11.46 -0.45
C GLY A 32 -7.38 12.86 0.14
N ILE A 33 -6.22 13.12 0.75
CA ILE A 33 -5.86 14.41 1.35
C ILE A 33 -4.64 14.93 0.59
N GLY A 34 -4.86 15.80 -0.41
CA GLY A 34 -3.79 16.26 -1.31
C GLY A 34 -2.56 16.86 -0.60
N ARG A 35 -2.74 17.53 0.55
CA ARG A 35 -1.63 18.03 1.36
C ARG A 35 -0.78 16.92 1.99
N LEU A 36 -1.42 15.84 2.44
CA LEU A 36 -0.74 14.68 3.01
C LEU A 36 -0.04 13.88 1.91
N ASP A 37 -0.73 13.66 0.78
CA ASP A 37 -0.17 13.00 -0.39
C ASP A 37 1.12 13.69 -0.86
N GLY A 38 1.10 15.03 -0.98
CA GLY A 38 2.29 15.80 -1.31
C GLY A 38 3.42 15.70 -0.27
N ALA A 39 3.09 15.66 1.02
CA ALA A 39 4.09 15.52 2.08
C ALA A 39 4.78 14.15 2.06
N LEU A 40 4.06 13.09 1.67
CA LEU A 40 4.57 11.72 1.62
C LEU A 40 5.50 11.45 0.43
N ILE A 41 5.36 12.21 -0.67
CA ILE A 41 6.29 12.14 -1.83
C ILE A 41 7.73 12.45 -1.42
N SER A 42 7.91 13.42 -0.51
CA SER A 42 9.22 13.94 -0.14
C SER A 42 10.04 12.98 0.73
N SER A 43 9.41 11.99 1.36
CA SER A 43 10.09 11.10 2.32
C SER A 43 10.76 9.87 1.70
N SER A 44 10.47 9.53 0.43
CA SER A 44 10.74 8.18 -0.06
C SER A 44 11.48 8.04 -1.40
N SER A 45 11.88 9.14 -2.04
CA SER A 45 12.53 9.09 -3.36
C SER A 45 13.90 9.78 -3.40
N LEU A 46 14.89 9.05 -3.94
CA LEU A 46 16.20 9.58 -4.36
C LEU A 46 16.13 10.16 -5.79
N GLN A 47 14.96 10.06 -6.44
CA GLN A 47 14.66 10.57 -7.77
C GLN A 47 13.61 11.67 -7.65
N ALA A 48 13.85 12.77 -8.35
CA ALA A 48 12.95 13.91 -8.37
C ALA A 48 11.53 13.45 -8.73
N PRO A 49 10.50 13.85 -7.96
CA PRO A 49 9.14 13.48 -8.28
C PRO A 49 8.75 14.08 -9.64
N ASP A 50 8.17 13.24 -10.49
CA ASP A 50 7.50 13.71 -11.69
C ASP A 50 6.29 14.56 -11.23
N PRO A 51 6.17 15.84 -11.62
CA PRO A 51 5.16 16.76 -11.09
C PRO A 51 3.71 16.33 -11.40
N THR A 52 3.55 15.36 -12.28
CA THR A 52 2.27 14.79 -12.72
C THR A 52 1.88 13.52 -11.95
N SER A 53 2.79 12.95 -11.15
CA SER A 53 2.55 11.74 -10.36
C SER A 53 1.88 12.13 -9.05
N GLY A 54 0.60 11.80 -8.90
CA GLY A 54 -0.14 11.98 -7.64
C GLY A 54 0.61 11.35 -6.47
N GLY A 55 0.65 12.04 -5.35
CA GLY A 55 1.34 11.57 -4.14
C GLY A 55 0.55 10.53 -3.36
N GLY A 56 1.10 10.13 -2.21
CA GLY A 56 0.45 9.20 -1.30
C GLY A 56 1.43 8.22 -0.66
N LEU A 57 0.89 7.13 -0.13
CA LEU A 57 1.69 6.07 0.48
C LEU A 57 2.36 5.20 -0.59
N GLN A 58 3.67 5.01 -0.48
CA GLN A 58 4.42 4.20 -1.44
C GLN A 58 4.03 2.72 -1.37
N ARG A 59 3.76 2.12 -2.54
CA ARG A 59 3.53 0.67 -2.62
C ARG A 59 4.82 -0.12 -2.38
N GLY A 60 4.67 -1.35 -1.89
CA GLY A 60 5.82 -2.21 -1.55
C GLY A 60 6.51 -1.85 -0.22
N GLN A 61 5.96 -0.90 0.53
CA GLN A 61 6.40 -0.55 1.88
C GLN A 61 5.31 -0.81 2.92
N VAL A 62 5.73 -0.99 4.18
CA VAL A 62 4.83 -1.03 5.33
C VAL A 62 4.72 0.37 5.91
N THR A 63 3.50 0.87 6.06
CA THR A 63 3.22 2.16 6.72
C THR A 63 2.44 1.93 8.00
N GLU A 64 2.90 2.52 9.10
CA GLU A 64 2.17 2.52 10.39
C GLU A 64 1.51 3.89 10.62
N ILE A 65 0.23 3.88 11.01
CA ILE A 65 -0.53 5.08 11.38
C ILE A 65 -0.83 5.02 12.87
N TRP A 66 -0.21 5.89 13.65
CA TRP A 66 -0.34 5.94 15.11
C TRP A 66 -1.09 7.18 15.60
N GLY A 67 -1.78 7.06 16.75
CA GLY A 67 -2.44 8.18 17.41
C GLY A 67 -3.49 7.76 18.45
N PRO A 68 -4.00 8.69 19.28
CA PRO A 68 -5.00 8.41 20.32
C PRO A 68 -6.30 7.80 19.79
N PRO A 69 -7.10 7.09 20.62
CA PRO A 69 -8.45 6.65 20.24
C PRO A 69 -9.27 7.84 19.70
N GLY A 70 -10.02 7.62 18.62
CA GLY A 70 -10.81 8.68 17.98
C GLY A 70 -10.03 9.62 17.05
N SER A 71 -8.71 9.50 16.91
CA SER A 71 -7.89 10.35 16.02
C SER A 71 -8.09 10.15 14.50
N GLY A 72 -9.06 9.32 14.09
CA GLY A 72 -9.39 9.10 12.68
C GLY A 72 -8.56 8.05 11.93
N LYS A 73 -7.68 7.27 12.58
CA LYS A 73 -6.83 6.25 11.92
C LYS A 73 -7.63 5.27 11.05
N THR A 74 -8.71 4.72 11.59
CA THR A 74 -9.59 3.79 10.88
C THR A 74 -10.31 4.47 9.73
N ALA A 75 -10.77 5.71 9.92
CA ALA A 75 -11.40 6.48 8.86
C ALA A 75 -10.42 6.76 7.71
N LEU A 76 -9.17 7.10 8.02
CA LEU A 76 -8.11 7.30 7.04
C LEU A 76 -7.81 6.01 6.26
N GLY A 77 -7.70 4.86 6.94
CA GLY A 77 -7.49 3.59 6.26
C GLY A 77 -8.65 3.20 5.34
N ILE A 78 -9.90 3.44 5.77
CA ILE A 78 -11.08 3.21 4.91
C ILE A 78 -11.07 4.15 3.70
N GLN A 79 -10.69 5.42 3.87
CA GLN A 79 -10.56 6.37 2.76
C GLN A 79 -9.54 5.89 1.73
N MET A 80 -8.38 5.39 2.18
CA MET A 80 -7.36 4.82 1.29
C MET A 80 -7.90 3.61 0.52
N VAL A 81 -8.67 2.73 1.19
CA VAL A 81 -9.34 1.59 0.53
C VAL A 81 -10.35 2.06 -0.51
N ALA A 82 -11.18 3.05 -0.18
CA ALA A 82 -12.16 3.61 -1.10
C ALA A 82 -11.48 4.21 -2.35
N ASN A 83 -10.41 4.97 -2.17
CA ASN A 83 -9.63 5.53 -3.27
C ASN A 83 -9.04 4.44 -4.17
N ALA A 84 -8.40 3.43 -3.57
CA ALA A 84 -7.84 2.30 -4.29
C ALA A 84 -8.91 1.57 -5.13
N LEU A 85 -10.11 1.37 -4.57
CA LEU A 85 -11.24 0.77 -5.29
C LEU A 85 -11.73 1.67 -6.45
N CYS A 86 -11.80 2.99 -6.25
CA CYS A 86 -12.17 3.94 -7.31
C CYS A 86 -11.17 3.97 -8.47
N GLU A 87 -9.90 3.70 -8.20
CA GLU A 87 -8.82 3.56 -9.20
C GLU A 87 -8.80 2.17 -9.87
N GLY A 88 -9.72 1.26 -9.49
CA GLY A 88 -9.81 -0.08 -10.05
C GLY A 88 -8.87 -1.11 -9.40
N HIS A 89 -8.29 -0.80 -8.24
CA HIS A 89 -7.45 -1.72 -7.47
C HIS A 89 -8.25 -2.52 -6.45
N GLY A 90 -7.70 -3.66 -6.00
CA GLY A 90 -8.25 -4.44 -4.89
C GLY A 90 -7.66 -4.06 -3.53
N ALA A 91 -8.40 -4.35 -2.46
CA ALA A 91 -7.96 -4.14 -1.09
C ALA A 91 -8.45 -5.25 -0.16
N VAL A 92 -7.68 -5.54 0.89
CA VAL A 92 -8.04 -6.46 1.98
C VAL A 92 -8.03 -5.67 3.29
N TRP A 93 -9.16 -5.65 3.99
CA TRP A 93 -9.29 -4.98 5.28
C TRP A 93 -9.38 -6.01 6.41
N ILE A 94 -8.33 -6.07 7.23
CA ILE A 94 -8.26 -6.98 8.39
C ILE A 94 -8.53 -6.17 9.64
N VAL A 95 -9.64 -6.47 10.33
CA VAL A 95 -10.02 -5.81 11.57
C VAL A 95 -9.96 -6.79 12.74
N ARG A 96 -9.48 -6.31 13.89
CA ARG A 96 -9.54 -7.07 15.14
C ARG A 96 -10.91 -6.86 15.78
N ILE A 97 -11.65 -7.94 16.00
CA ILE A 97 -12.90 -7.92 16.76
C ILE A 97 -12.55 -8.30 18.21
N GLN A 98 -12.61 -7.35 19.13
CA GLN A 98 -12.45 -7.62 20.56
C GLN A 98 -13.84 -7.80 21.17
N PHE A 99 -14.14 -9.01 21.63
CA PHE A 99 -15.26 -9.21 22.54
C PHE A 99 -14.78 -8.84 23.94
N ALA A 100 -15.47 -7.91 24.61
CA ALA A 100 -15.31 -7.74 26.03
C ALA A 100 -15.85 -9.01 26.70
N ALA A 101 -15.04 -9.65 27.56
CA ALA A 101 -15.56 -10.65 28.48
C ALA A 101 -16.60 -9.93 29.35
N ILE A 102 -17.82 -10.45 29.35
CA ILE A 102 -18.82 -10.07 30.34
C ILE A 102 -18.45 -10.89 31.58
N ASP A 103 -17.81 -10.26 32.56
CA ASP A 103 -17.73 -10.79 33.93
C ASP A 103 -19.09 -10.66 34.63
#